data_AF-A0AAD9T562-F1
#
_entry.id   AF-A0AAD9T562-F1
#
_cell.length_a   1.000
_cell.length_b   1.000
_cell.length_c   1.000
_cell.angle_alpha   90.00
_cell.angle_beta   90.00
_cell.angle_gamma   90.00
#
_symmetry.space_group_name_H-M   'P 1'
#
loop_
_entity.id
_entity.type
_entity.pdbx_description
1 polymer ?
#
loop_
_entity_poly.entity_id
_entity_poly.type
_entity_poly.pdbx_seq_one_letter_code
_entity_poly.pdbx_strand_id
1 'polypeptide(L)'
;MASTPQNTPAPPSLMNLPEGLTPDSIDTLTILSSILARLQTPSGTANLSASTAGSPPAATPAQLSTEGPLTIKDIPAATDGLKHNLQKARVLVKDLPDMGRSITEQEAEMRELEEKIRAQKGTLEQLMGVGISIKRDREQREMLGGVDVMET
;
A
#
# COMPACT_ATOMS: atom_id res chain seq x y z
N MET A 1 16.15 -34.17 -26.16
CA MET A 1 15.85 -32.73 -26.16
C MET A 1 14.99 -32.46 -24.94
N ALA A 2 15.59 -32.01 -23.84
CA ALA A 2 14.91 -31.87 -22.55
C ALA A 2 14.20 -30.51 -22.47
N SER A 3 12.88 -30.53 -22.30
CA SER A 3 12.06 -29.33 -22.10
C SER A 3 12.20 -28.84 -20.66
N THR A 4 12.81 -27.68 -20.47
CA THR A 4 12.82 -26.96 -19.18
C THR A 4 11.51 -26.19 -19.02
N PRO A 5 10.76 -26.37 -17.92
CA PRO A 5 9.58 -25.56 -17.64
C PRO A 5 10.00 -24.13 -17.26
N GLN A 6 9.50 -23.17 -18.03
CA GLN A 6 9.67 -21.74 -17.76
C GLN A 6 8.86 -21.37 -16.51
N ASN A 7 9.56 -21.26 -15.38
CA ASN A 7 9.03 -20.77 -14.12
C ASN A 7 8.86 -19.24 -14.23
N THR A 8 7.67 -18.79 -14.65
CA THR A 8 7.32 -17.37 -14.61
C THR A 8 7.01 -17.00 -13.15
N PRO A 9 7.82 -16.14 -12.48
CA PRO A 9 7.47 -15.66 -11.15
C PRO A 9 6.16 -14.87 -11.23
N ALA A 10 5.27 -15.12 -10.25
CA ALA A 10 4.00 -14.42 -10.12
C ALA A 10 4.23 -12.89 -10.04
N PRO A 11 3.31 -12.06 -10.59
CA PRO A 11 3.44 -10.62 -10.53
C PRO A 11 3.50 -10.16 -9.06
N PRO A 12 4.43 -9.28 -8.67
CA PRO A 12 4.40 -8.69 -7.34
C PRO A 12 3.09 -7.91 -7.20
N SER A 13 2.30 -8.22 -6.17
CA SER A 13 1.07 -7.51 -5.86
C SER A 13 1.37 -6.03 -5.58
N LEU A 14 1.23 -5.16 -6.60
CA LEU A 14 1.61 -3.74 -6.63
C LEU A 14 0.87 -2.83 -5.63
N MET A 15 0.02 -3.37 -4.76
CA MET A 15 -0.84 -2.59 -3.87
C MET A 15 -1.09 -3.22 -2.50
N ASN A 16 -0.27 -4.17 -2.07
CA ASN A 16 -0.32 -4.60 -0.67
C ASN A 16 0.65 -3.75 0.14
N LEU A 17 0.15 -2.63 0.68
CA LEU A 17 0.78 -2.04 1.85
C LEU A 17 0.97 -3.17 2.88
N PRO A 18 2.16 -3.34 3.48
CA PRO A 18 2.38 -4.37 4.47
C PRO A 18 1.37 -4.20 5.60
N GLU A 19 0.80 -5.32 6.07
CA GLU A 19 -0.33 -5.33 7.00
C GLU A 19 -0.04 -4.46 8.23
N GLY A 20 -0.83 -3.40 8.40
CA GLY A 20 -0.72 -2.48 9.52
C GLY A 20 0.08 -1.20 9.29
N LEU A 21 0.50 -0.88 8.06
CA LEU A 21 0.81 0.51 7.66
C LEU A 21 -0.49 1.26 7.38
N THR A 22 -1.02 1.93 8.40
CA THR A 22 -2.07 2.94 8.22
C THR A 22 -1.43 4.33 8.08
N PRO A 23 -2.03 5.28 7.35
CA PRO A 23 -1.51 6.64 7.23
C PRO A 23 -1.31 7.33 8.59
N ASP A 24 -2.14 6.96 9.58
CA ASP A 24 -2.05 7.42 10.98
C ASP A 24 -0.78 6.94 11.71
N SER A 25 -0.18 5.83 11.27
CA SER A 25 1.09 5.32 11.83
C SER A 25 2.30 6.14 11.37
N ILE A 26 2.16 6.93 10.31
CA ILE A 26 3.21 7.78 9.72
C ILE A 26 2.98 9.25 10.12
N ASP A 27 1.71 9.69 10.15
CA ASP A 27 1.35 11.05 10.55
C ASP A 27 1.32 11.24 12.08
N THR A 28 2.51 11.27 12.67
CA THR A 28 2.70 11.41 14.11
C THR A 28 2.71 12.86 14.61
N LEU A 29 2.58 13.83 13.69
CA LEU A 29 2.75 15.26 13.98
C LEU A 29 1.65 15.77 14.91
N THR A 30 0.40 15.37 14.65
CA THR A 30 -0.77 15.75 15.48
C THR A 30 -0.70 15.15 16.88
N ILE A 31 -0.14 13.94 17.02
CA ILE A 31 0.03 13.26 18.31
C ILE A 31 1.16 13.94 19.11
N LEU A 32 2.27 14.26 18.46
CA LEU A 32 3.38 14.98 19.08
C LEU A 32 2.98 16.38 19.54
N SER A 33 2.25 17.13 18.71
CA SER A 33 1.78 18.48 19.08
C SER A 33 0.82 18.45 20.26
N SER A 34 -0.05 17.44 20.33
CA SER A 34 -0.93 17.16 21.47
C SER A 34 -0.14 16.87 22.76
N ILE A 35 0.86 15.99 22.71
CA ILE A 35 1.70 15.66 23.87
C ILE A 35 2.52 16.87 24.33
N LEU A 36 3.03 17.65 23.39
CA LEU A 36 3.87 18.81 23.66
C LEU A 36 3.06 20.00 24.20
N ALA A 37 1.82 20.19 23.73
CA ALA A 37 0.89 21.18 24.28
C ALA A 37 0.50 20.88 25.74
N ARG A 38 0.58 19.60 26.15
CA ARG A 38 0.32 19.16 27.53
C ARG A 38 1.57 19.22 28.41
N LEU A 39 2.76 19.38 27.85
CA LEU A 39 4.00 19.47 28.60
C LEU A 39 4.12 20.84 29.26
N GLN A 40 3.84 20.92 30.55
CA GLN A 40 3.97 22.16 31.31
C GLN A 40 5.46 22.47 31.50
N THR A 41 5.93 23.60 30.95
CA THR A 41 7.30 24.07 31.18
C THR A 41 7.44 24.49 32.65
N PRO A 42 8.43 24.00 33.41
CA PRO A 42 8.67 24.46 34.76
C PRO A 42 9.32 25.85 34.71
N SER A 43 8.54 26.88 34.41
CA SER A 43 8.94 28.29 34.57
C SER A 43 7.70 29.17 34.68
N GLY A 44 7.30 29.46 35.93
CA GLY A 44 6.51 30.65 36.25
C GLY A 44 5.04 30.42 36.63
N THR A 45 4.80 30.22 37.92
CA THR A 45 3.67 30.79 38.70
C THR A 45 2.26 30.85 38.07
N ALA A 46 1.38 29.97 38.56
CA ALA A 46 0.03 30.36 38.97
C ALA A 46 -0.49 29.40 40.05
N ASN A 47 -0.21 29.74 41.32
CA ASN A 47 -1.14 29.44 42.40
C ASN A 47 -2.46 30.15 42.06
N LEU A 48 -3.61 29.46 42.16
CA LEU A 48 -4.90 29.96 42.67
C LEU A 48 -6.01 28.97 42.30
N SER A 49 -6.39 28.08 43.23
CA SER A 49 -7.72 28.09 43.86
C SER A 49 -8.19 26.70 44.33
N ALA A 50 -8.41 26.64 45.66
CA ALA A 50 -9.48 25.94 46.36
C ALA A 50 -9.54 24.40 46.40
N SER A 51 -9.02 23.87 47.51
CA SER A 51 -9.63 22.91 48.43
C SER A 51 -11.01 22.32 48.07
N THR A 52 -11.09 21.00 47.93
CA THR A 52 -12.12 20.16 48.60
C THR A 52 -11.53 18.80 48.96
N ALA A 53 -11.92 18.31 50.14
CA ALA A 53 -11.46 17.09 50.78
C ALA A 53 -12.05 15.82 50.15
N GLY A 54 -11.32 14.71 50.22
CA GLY A 54 -11.89 13.36 50.07
C GLY A 54 -10.93 12.32 49.50
N SER A 55 -10.38 11.48 50.39
CA SER A 55 -9.93 10.07 50.24
C SER A 55 -9.22 9.58 48.96
N PRO A 56 -8.09 8.83 49.08
CA PRO A 56 -7.46 8.21 47.91
C PRO A 56 -8.15 6.90 47.53
N PRO A 57 -8.59 6.68 46.28
CA PRO A 57 -8.76 5.34 45.75
C PRO A 57 -7.44 4.86 45.13
N ALA A 58 -7.17 3.57 45.31
CA ALA A 58 -5.99 2.86 44.86
C ALA A 58 -5.67 3.08 43.38
N ALA A 59 -4.39 3.37 43.10
CA ALA A 59 -3.85 3.50 41.75
C ALA A 59 -3.89 2.14 41.03
N THR A 60 -4.80 2.01 40.07
CA THR A 60 -4.74 1.00 39.02
C THR A 60 -4.03 1.61 37.81
N PRO A 61 -3.10 0.92 37.13
CA PRO A 61 -2.26 1.47 36.08
C PRO A 61 -2.95 1.44 34.70
N ALA A 62 -4.20 1.93 34.61
CA ALA A 62 -5.01 1.73 33.39
C ALA A 62 -5.81 2.95 32.91
N GLN A 63 -5.51 4.17 33.37
CA GLN A 63 -6.10 5.36 32.78
C GLN A 63 -5.13 6.55 32.90
N LEU A 64 -4.22 6.67 31.93
CA LEU A 64 -3.59 7.95 31.64
C LEU A 64 -4.70 8.87 31.14
N SER A 65 -5.21 9.73 32.02
CA SER A 65 -6.18 10.77 31.66
C SER A 65 -5.65 11.56 30.46
N THR A 66 -6.35 11.46 29.33
CA THR A 66 -5.99 12.10 28.05
C THR A 66 -6.12 13.62 28.10
N GLU A 67 -6.64 14.18 29.19
CA GLU A 67 -7.07 15.59 29.29
C GLU A 67 -6.32 16.41 30.35
N GLY A 68 -5.34 15.83 31.06
CA GLY A 68 -4.59 16.51 32.13
C GLY A 68 -3.18 17.01 31.70
N PRO A 69 -2.63 18.06 32.36
CA PRO A 69 -1.24 18.49 32.18
C PRO A 69 -0.27 17.33 32.46
N LEU A 70 0.71 17.12 31.58
CA LEU A 70 1.71 16.08 31.72
C LEU A 70 2.90 16.59 32.54
N THR A 71 3.21 15.90 33.64
CA THR A 71 4.44 16.13 34.39
C THR A 71 5.61 15.42 33.70
N ILE A 72 6.84 15.90 33.92
CA ILE A 72 8.07 15.36 33.30
C ILE A 72 8.24 13.83 33.50
N LYS A 73 7.69 13.28 34.58
CA LYS A 73 7.72 11.84 34.89
C LYS A 73 6.75 11.00 34.06
N ASP A 74 5.71 11.62 33.50
CA ASP A 74 4.66 10.94 32.74
C ASP A 74 4.97 10.92 31.23
N ILE A 75 6.00 11.65 30.79
CA ILE A 75 6.46 11.69 29.39
C ILE A 75 6.77 10.30 28.83
N PRO A 76 7.52 9.41 29.54
CA PRO A 76 7.83 8.09 29.00
C PRO A 76 6.57 7.27 28.74
N ALA A 77 5.60 7.32 29.66
CA ALA A 77 4.35 6.58 29.53
C ALA A 77 3.43 7.18 28.45
N ALA A 78 3.34 8.51 28.36
CA ALA A 78 2.56 9.21 27.34
C ALA A 78 3.14 9.05 25.92
N THR A 79 4.45 8.80 25.80
CA THR A 79 5.16 8.69 24.52
C THR A 79 5.38 7.24 24.08
N ASP A 80 5.15 6.24 24.95
CA ASP A 80 5.46 4.83 24.65
C ASP A 80 4.67 4.28 23.44
N GLY A 81 3.38 4.60 23.35
CA GLY A 81 2.56 4.21 22.20
C GLY A 81 3.05 4.82 20.88
N LEU A 82 3.51 6.08 20.93
CA LEU A 82 4.11 6.74 19.78
C LEU A 82 5.44 6.10 19.37
N LYS A 83 6.28 5.73 20.35
CA LYS A 83 7.53 5.03 20.11
C LYS A 83 7.29 3.68 19.43
N HIS A 84 6.31 2.91 19.91
CA HIS A 84 5.93 1.64 19.30
C HIS A 84 5.44 1.82 17.85
N ASN A 85 4.60 2.83 17.60
CA ASN A 85 4.12 3.16 16.25
C ASN A 85 5.26 3.54 15.30
N LEU A 86 6.19 4.40 15.73
CA LEU A 86 7.35 4.78 14.92
C LEU A 86 8.30 3.60 14.65
N GLN A 87 8.51 2.72 15.63
CA GLN A 87 9.31 1.52 15.45
C GLN A 87 8.66 0.57 14.44
N LYS A 88 7.35 0.36 14.55
CA LYS A 88 6.57 -0.45 13.61
C LYS A 88 6.61 0.16 12.20
N ALA A 89 6.34 1.46 12.06
CA ALA A 89 6.39 2.15 10.78
C ALA A 89 7.79 2.05 10.14
N ARG A 90 8.87 2.21 10.91
CA ARG A 90 10.25 2.08 10.40
C ARG A 90 10.55 0.68 9.85
N VAL A 91 10.07 -0.37 10.49
CA VAL A 91 10.25 -1.75 10.01
C VAL A 91 9.47 -1.95 8.72
N LEU A 92 8.20 -1.54 8.69
CA LEU A 92 7.32 -1.74 7.54
C LEU A 92 7.71 -0.86 6.34
N VAL A 93 8.21 0.36 6.55
CA VAL A 93 8.73 1.22 5.47
C VAL A 93 9.95 0.60 4.78
N LYS A 94 10.78 -0.16 5.51
CA LYS A 94 11.89 -0.89 4.90
C LYS A 94 11.44 -2.12 4.11
N ASP A 95 10.27 -2.63 4.43
CA ASP A 95 9.65 -3.79 3.78
C ASP A 95 8.81 -3.38 2.56
N LEU A 96 8.65 -2.07 2.31
CA LEU A 96 7.92 -1.58 1.15
C LEU A 96 8.67 -1.95 -0.15
N PRO A 97 7.95 -2.46 -1.16
CA PRO A 97 8.52 -2.77 -2.46
C PRO A 97 9.06 -1.49 -3.13
N ASP A 98 10.10 -1.66 -3.93
CA ASP A 98 10.72 -0.61 -4.74
C ASP A 98 11.24 0.63 -3.98
N MET A 99 11.42 0.55 -2.66
CA MET A 99 12.06 1.60 -1.86
C MET A 99 13.53 1.86 -2.21
N GLY A 100 14.21 0.85 -2.80
CA GLY A 100 15.60 0.97 -3.24
C GLY A 100 15.78 1.58 -4.62
N ARG A 101 14.68 1.96 -5.29
CA ARG A 101 14.68 2.34 -6.70
C ARG A 101 14.25 3.78 -6.88
N SER A 102 14.84 4.46 -7.87
CA SER A 102 14.45 5.84 -8.17
C SER A 102 13.17 5.89 -9.02
N ILE A 103 12.45 7.01 -8.93
CA ILE A 103 11.27 7.29 -9.77
C ILE A 103 11.64 7.22 -11.26
N THR A 104 12.81 7.72 -11.65
CA THR A 104 13.24 7.73 -13.06
C THR A 104 13.43 6.32 -13.61
N GLU A 105 13.95 5.39 -12.80
CA GLU A 105 14.11 3.99 -13.19
C GLU A 105 12.78 3.25 -13.28
N GLN A 106 11.83 3.59 -12.40
CA GLN A 106 10.46 3.06 -12.45
C GLN A 106 9.71 3.58 -13.68
N GLU A 107 9.82 4.87 -13.99
CA GLU A 107 9.22 5.47 -15.19
C GLU A 107 9.78 4.90 -16.49
N ALA A 108 11.09 4.63 -16.52
CA ALA A 108 11.72 3.98 -17.67
C ALA A 108 11.16 2.57 -17.90
N GLU A 109 11.00 1.79 -16.83
CA GLU A 109 10.40 0.46 -16.92
C GLU A 109 8.92 0.52 -17.31
N MET A 110 8.14 1.43 -16.72
CA MET A 110 6.74 1.61 -17.11
C MET A 110 6.62 1.85 -18.61
N ARG A 111 7.48 2.68 -19.19
CA ARG A 111 7.51 2.93 -20.63
C ARG A 111 7.82 1.66 -21.44
N GLU A 112 8.80 0.87 -21.01
CA GLU A 112 9.14 -0.40 -21.67
C GLU A 112 7.98 -1.40 -21.60
N LEU A 113 7.37 -1.54 -20.41
CA LEU A 113 6.23 -2.43 -20.19
C LEU A 113 5.01 -2.01 -21.03
N GLU A 114 4.73 -0.72 -21.11
CA GLU A 114 3.66 -0.19 -21.96
C GLU A 114 3.91 -0.45 -23.44
N GLU A 115 5.15 -0.33 -23.91
CA GLU A 115 5.53 -0.67 -25.28
C GLU A 115 5.36 -2.16 -25.55
N LYS A 116 5.78 -3.01 -24.62
CA LYS A 116 5.59 -4.46 -24.71
C LYS A 116 4.12 -4.84 -24.75
N ILE A 117 3.28 -4.22 -23.92
CA ILE A 117 1.82 -4.41 -23.93
C ILE A 117 1.25 -3.98 -25.29
N ARG A 118 1.71 -2.85 -25.83
CA ARG A 118 1.27 -2.36 -27.14
C ARG A 118 1.62 -3.36 -28.25
N ALA A 119 2.85 -3.87 -28.25
CA ALA A 119 3.29 -4.89 -29.21
C ALA A 119 2.47 -6.17 -29.08
N GLN A 120 2.26 -6.67 -27.86
CA GLN A 120 1.45 -7.87 -27.60
C GLN A 120 0.01 -7.69 -28.07
N LYS A 121 -0.62 -6.55 -27.79
CA LYS A 121 -1.96 -6.23 -28.28
C LYS A 121 -2.01 -6.24 -29.82
N GLY A 122 -1.01 -5.65 -30.49
CA GLY A 122 -0.93 -5.68 -31.95
C GLY A 122 -0.80 -7.09 -32.51
N THR A 123 0.01 -7.96 -31.89
CA THR A 123 0.11 -9.37 -32.31
C THR A 123 -1.19 -10.14 -32.13
N LEU A 124 -1.92 -9.89 -31.03
CA LEU A 124 -3.24 -10.49 -30.80
C LEU A 124 -4.24 -10.04 -31.86
N GLU A 125 -4.24 -8.75 -32.23
CA GLU A 125 -5.11 -8.23 -33.27
C GLU A 125 -4.83 -8.86 -34.64
N GLN A 126 -3.56 -9.03 -35.00
CA GLN A 126 -3.17 -9.74 -36.22
C GLN A 126 -3.63 -11.20 -36.21
N LEU A 127 -3.44 -11.91 -35.09
CA LEU A 127 -3.89 -13.30 -34.95
C LEU A 127 -5.41 -13.42 -35.06
N MET A 128 -6.16 -12.50 -34.46
CA MET A 128 -7.61 -12.42 -34.62
C MET A 128 -8.00 -12.19 -36.08
N GLY A 129 -7.32 -11.27 -36.78
CA GLY A 129 -7.54 -11.02 -38.20
C GLY A 129 -7.30 -12.24 -39.08
N VAL A 130 -6.18 -12.96 -38.87
CA VAL A 130 -5.86 -14.20 -39.58
C VAL A 130 -6.91 -15.28 -39.31
N GLY A 131 -7.34 -15.45 -38.05
CA GLY A 131 -8.40 -16.41 -37.70
C GLY A 131 -9.73 -16.12 -38.41
N ILE A 132 -10.11 -14.85 -38.53
CA ILE A 132 -11.31 -14.42 -39.26
C ILE A 132 -11.17 -14.68 -40.77
N SER A 133 -10.01 -14.39 -41.35
CA SER A 133 -9.75 -14.67 -42.77
C SER A 133 -9.77 -16.16 -43.08
N ILE A 134 -9.15 -17.00 -42.25
CA ILE A 134 -9.20 -18.47 -42.39
C ILE A 134 -10.63 -18.98 -42.32
N LYS A 135 -11.44 -18.46 -41.40
CA LYS A 135 -12.86 -18.82 -41.29
C LYS A 135 -13.63 -18.44 -42.56
N ARG A 136 -13.43 -17.22 -43.07
CA ARG A 136 -14.07 -16.73 -44.30
C ARG A 136 -13.65 -17.54 -45.53
N ASP A 137 -12.37 -17.87 -45.67
CA ASP A 137 -11.84 -18.64 -46.80
C ASP A 137 -12.42 -20.07 -46.81
N ARG A 138 -12.62 -20.66 -45.63
CA ARG A 138 -13.29 -21.96 -45.49
C ARG A 138 -14.75 -21.89 -45.93
N GLU A 139 -15.51 -20.90 -45.46
CA GLU A 139 -16.92 -20.69 -45.83
C GLU A 139 -17.07 -20.46 -47.35
N GLN A 140 -16.15 -19.71 -47.97
CA GLN A 140 -16.15 -19.50 -49.43
C GLN A 140 -15.88 -20.78 -50.22
N ARG A 141 -14.93 -21.63 -49.77
CA ARG A 141 -14.68 -22.92 -50.42
C ARG A 141 -15.86 -23.88 -50.28
N GLU A 142 -16.54 -23.88 -49.14
CA GLU A 142 -17.75 -24.68 -48.93
C GLU A 142 -18.90 -24.21 -49.86
N MET A 143 -19.02 -22.89 -50.11
CA MET A 143 -19.99 -22.34 -51.07
C MET A 143 -19.65 -22.66 -52.54
N LEU A 144 -18.36 -22.62 -52.92
CA LEU A 144 -17.90 -22.91 -54.29
C LEU A 144 -17.90 -24.42 -54.60
N GLY A 145 -17.55 -25.27 -53.63
CA GLY A 145 -17.57 -26.73 -53.80
C GLY A 145 -18.97 -27.36 -53.81
N GLY A 146 -19.98 -26.65 -53.30
CA GLY A 146 -21.39 -27.09 -53.37
C GLY A 146 -22.05 -26.94 -54.74
N VAL A 147 -21.45 -26.17 -55.66
CA VAL A 147 -22.00 -25.92 -57.00
C VAL A 147 -21.58 -27.02 -58.00
N ASP A 148 -20.44 -27.67 -57.78
CA ASP A 148 -19.85 -28.64 -58.72
C ASP A 148 -20.41 -30.08 -58.58
N VAL A 149 -21.28 -30.34 -57.60
CA VAL A 149 -21.88 -31.67 -57.34
C VAL A 149 -23.31 -31.78 -57.91
N MET A 150 -23.84 -30.75 -58.55
CA MET A 150 -25.21 -30.71 -59.08
C MET A 150 -25.32 -30.66 -60.61
N GLU A 151 -24.28 -31.06 -61.35
CA GLU A 151 -24.34 -31.13 -62.81
C GLU A 151 -23.70 -32.42 -63.37
N THR A 152 -24.30 -33.59 -63.07
CA THR A 152 -24.21 -34.81 -63.92
C THR A 152 -25.44 -35.68 -63.74
#